data_AF-A0A9J6C7Q3-F1
#
_entry.id   AF-A0A9J6C7Q3-F1
#
_cell.length_a   1.000
_cell.length_b   1.000
_cell.length_c   1.000
_cell.angle_alpha   90.00
_cell.angle_beta   90.00
_cell.angle_gamma   90.00
#
_symmetry.space_group_name_H-M   'P 1'
#
loop_
_entity.id
_entity.type
_entity.pdbx_description
1 polymer ?
#
loop_
_entity_poly.entity_id
_entity_poly.type
_entity_poly.pdbx_seq_one_letter_code
_entity_poly.pdbx_strand_id
1 'polypeptide(L)'
;MKKNLKKFYDTNYADYEKVQVNLTEKISWENKTQIESDSKRIGPGEQGKPFVLTDPTEIAENKKYIEKEGFSILASDKISLNRALPDMRPQK
;
A
#
# COMPACT_ATOMS: atom_id res chain seq x y z
N MET A 1 -29.97 -27.62 -23.88
CA MET A 1 -28.75 -26.78 -23.96
C MET A 1 -28.44 -26.22 -22.57
N LYS A 2 -27.48 -26.80 -21.84
CA LYS A 2 -26.97 -26.18 -20.60
C LYS A 2 -25.52 -25.80 -20.89
N LYS A 3 -25.24 -24.49 -20.99
CA LYS A 3 -23.88 -23.99 -21.23
C LYS A 3 -23.02 -24.35 -20.03
N ASN A 4 -21.98 -25.13 -20.30
CA ASN A 4 -20.95 -25.52 -19.36
C ASN A 4 -20.07 -24.28 -19.10
N LEU A 5 -20.25 -23.58 -17.97
CA LEU A 5 -19.27 -22.60 -17.51
C LEU A 5 -18.05 -23.36 -17.00
N LYS A 6 -17.12 -23.64 -17.91
CA LYS A 6 -15.81 -24.20 -17.59
C LYS A 6 -15.06 -23.18 -16.73
N LYS A 7 -14.75 -23.60 -15.50
CA LYS A 7 -13.94 -22.88 -14.50
C LYS A 7 -12.66 -22.33 -15.13
N PHE A 8 -12.47 -21.02 -15.01
CA PHE A 8 -11.20 -20.31 -15.26
C PHE A 8 -10.46 -20.10 -13.93
N TYR A 9 -10.08 -21.18 -13.26
CA TYR A 9 -9.08 -21.10 -12.19
C TYR A 9 -8.11 -22.25 -12.37
N ASP A 10 -7.11 -21.99 -13.20
CA ASP A 10 -5.90 -22.79 -13.28
C ASP A 10 -4.81 -22.00 -12.57
N THR A 11 -4.35 -22.50 -11.41
CA THR A 11 -2.94 -22.80 -11.13
C THR A 11 -2.74 -23.15 -9.65
N ASN A 12 -2.21 -24.36 -9.44
CA ASN A 12 -1.57 -24.93 -8.25
C ASN A 12 -2.39 -25.09 -6.95
N TYR A 13 -3.37 -25.98 -7.07
CA TYR A 13 -4.05 -26.72 -6.00
C TYR A 13 -3.14 -27.82 -5.39
N ALA A 14 -2.01 -27.49 -4.76
CA ALA A 14 -1.21 -28.51 -4.04
C ALA A 14 -0.99 -28.21 -2.55
N ASP A 15 -1.11 -26.95 -2.12
CA ASP A 15 -0.79 -26.53 -0.75
C ASP A 15 -2.02 -26.21 0.13
N TYR A 16 -3.24 -26.52 -0.33
CA TYR A 16 -4.49 -26.24 0.38
C TYR A 16 -4.97 -27.43 1.23
N GLU A 17 -4.06 -28.13 1.92
CA GLU A 17 -4.51 -29.12 2.90
C GLU A 17 -5.15 -28.42 4.12
N LYS A 18 -6.49 -28.37 4.08
CA LYS A 18 -7.44 -28.34 5.20
C LYS A 18 -7.22 -27.26 6.27
N VAL A 19 -7.36 -25.99 5.90
CA VAL A 19 -7.98 -25.03 6.84
C VAL A 19 -9.49 -25.20 6.68
N GLN A 20 -10.13 -25.96 7.57
CA GLN A 20 -11.59 -25.96 7.71
C GLN A 20 -11.99 -24.60 8.29
N VAL A 21 -12.04 -23.58 7.43
CA VAL A 21 -12.54 -22.27 7.85
C VAL A 21 -14.05 -22.44 8.07
N ASN A 22 -14.49 -22.37 9.33
CA ASN A 22 -15.91 -22.24 9.63
C ASN A 22 -16.39 -20.91 9.01
N LEU A 23 -16.96 -20.97 7.80
CA LEU A 23 -17.44 -19.82 7.03
C LEU A 23 -18.55 -19.02 7.76
N THR A 24 -19.03 -19.51 8.90
CA THR A 24 -20.03 -18.89 9.76
C THR A 24 -19.46 -17.97 10.83
N GLU A 25 -18.17 -18.06 11.16
CA GLU A 25 -17.54 -17.22 12.18
C GLU A 25 -16.91 -15.97 11.56
N LYS A 26 -17.03 -14.82 12.24
CA LYS A 26 -16.40 -13.58 11.79
C LYS A 26 -14.89 -13.68 11.94
N ILE A 27 -14.16 -13.40 10.86
CA ILE A 27 -12.69 -13.40 10.84
C ILE A 27 -12.17 -11.97 10.97
N SER A 28 -11.13 -11.80 11.79
CA SER A 28 -10.33 -10.58 11.81
C SER A 28 -9.26 -10.65 10.72
N TRP A 29 -9.39 -9.80 9.70
CA TRP A 29 -8.43 -9.70 8.60
C TRP A 29 -7.23 -8.77 8.90
N GLU A 30 -7.21 -8.15 10.07
CA GLU A 30 -6.16 -7.21 10.48
C GLU A 30 -4.83 -7.94 10.72
N ASN A 31 -3.79 -7.59 9.96
CA ASN A 31 -2.43 -8.08 10.19
C ASN A 31 -1.71 -7.22 11.24
N LYS A 32 -1.80 -7.62 12.51
CA LYS A 32 -1.23 -6.88 13.64
C LYS A 32 0.29 -6.73 13.54
N THR A 33 1.01 -7.76 13.10
CA THR A 33 2.47 -7.72 12.93
C THR A 33 2.88 -6.68 11.89
N GLN A 34 2.14 -6.58 10.78
CA GLN A 34 2.38 -5.56 9.76
C GLN A 34 2.12 -4.16 10.32
N ILE A 35 1.01 -3.95 11.03
CA ILE A 35 0.69 -2.67 11.67
C ILE A 35 1.79 -2.24 12.64
N GLU A 36 2.26 -3.16 13.49
CA GLU A 36 3.36 -2.89 14.43
C GLU A 36 4.68 -2.56 13.71
N SER A 37 5.00 -3.28 12.64
CA SER A 37 6.17 -3.01 11.81
C SER A 37 6.08 -1.63 11.15
N ASP A 38 4.95 -1.32 10.50
CA ASP A 38 4.70 -0.05 9.82
C ASP A 38 4.74 1.13 10.79
N SER A 39 4.23 0.97 12.02
CA SER A 39 4.26 2.01 13.05
C SER A 39 5.67 2.46 13.45
N LYS A 40 6.67 1.61 13.24
CA LYS A 40 8.08 1.87 13.57
C LYS A 40 8.88 2.43 12.40
N ARG A 41 8.29 2.50 11.19
CA ARG A 41 9.00 2.98 9.99
C ARG A 41 9.22 4.48 10.06
N ILE A 42 10.45 4.90 9.76
CA ILE A 42 10.94 6.28 9.79
C ILE A 42 11.59 6.64 8.46
N GLY A 43 11.53 7.91 8.07
CA GLY A 43 12.08 8.40 6.82
C GLY A 43 11.15 9.40 6.13
N PRO A 44 11.56 9.90 4.95
CA PRO A 44 10.74 10.78 4.12
C PRO A 44 9.36 10.19 3.82
N GLY A 45 8.30 10.94 4.12
CA GLY A 45 6.93 10.55 3.80
C GLY A 45 6.32 9.43 4.66
N GLU A 46 7.09 8.83 5.57
CA GLU A 46 6.63 7.79 6.48
C GLU A 46 5.58 8.32 7.46
N GLN A 47 4.64 7.46 7.85
CA GLN A 47 3.46 7.83 8.62
C GLN A 47 2.62 8.93 7.95
N GLY A 48 2.72 9.04 6.62
CA GLY A 48 2.04 10.08 5.84
C GLY A 48 2.52 11.51 6.14
N LYS A 49 3.65 11.69 6.82
CA LYS A 49 4.19 13.03 7.13
C LYS A 49 4.57 13.76 5.84
N PRO A 50 4.40 15.10 5.78
CA PRO A 50 4.84 15.86 4.62
C PRO A 50 6.36 15.75 4.46
N PHE A 51 6.80 15.62 3.21
CA PHE A 51 8.20 15.75 2.84
C PHE A 51 8.39 17.06 2.08
N VAL A 52 9.32 17.90 2.54
CA VAL A 52 9.57 19.23 1.98
C VAL A 52 10.97 19.26 1.40
N LEU A 53 11.07 19.61 0.11
CA LEU A 53 12.36 19.87 -0.53
C LEU A 53 12.99 21.11 0.08
N THR A 54 14.25 21.01 0.50
CA THR A 54 14.98 22.12 1.12
C THR A 54 16.12 22.64 0.26
N ASP A 55 16.61 21.84 -0.69
CA ASP A 55 17.68 22.26 -1.59
C ASP A 55 17.12 23.25 -2.65
N PRO A 56 17.70 24.46 -2.79
CA PRO A 56 17.20 25.46 -3.74
C PRO A 56 17.22 25.00 -5.21
N THR A 57 18.19 24.16 -5.57
CA THR A 57 18.31 23.62 -6.93
C THR A 57 17.20 22.62 -7.19
N GLU A 58 16.97 21.70 -6.24
CA GLU A 58 15.86 20.74 -6.33
C GLU A 58 14.50 21.46 -6.36
N ILE A 59 14.32 22.52 -5.58
CA ILE A 59 13.09 23.33 -5.60
C ILE A 59 12.86 23.95 -6.98
N ALA A 60 13.90 24.52 -7.59
CA ALA A 60 13.80 25.14 -8.90
C ALA A 60 13.50 24.11 -10.00
N GLU A 61 14.11 22.93 -9.93
CA GLU A 61 13.84 21.83 -10.86
C GLU A 61 12.44 21.25 -10.66
N ASN A 62 12.01 21.07 -9.41
CA ASN A 62 10.70 20.55 -9.04
C ASN A 62 9.55 21.35 -9.66
N LYS A 63 9.73 22.68 -9.80
CA LYS A 63 8.75 23.54 -10.46
C LYS A 63 8.44 23.07 -11.89
N LYS A 64 9.46 22.64 -12.64
CA LYS A 64 9.29 22.14 -14.02
C LYS A 64 8.49 20.84 -14.05
N TYR A 65 8.71 19.94 -13.08
CA TYR A 65 7.96 18.69 -12.97
C TYR A 65 6.49 18.94 -12.60
N ILE A 66 6.23 19.86 -11.66
CA ILE A 66 4.87 20.24 -11.30
C ILE A 66 4.15 20.85 -12.50
N GLU A 67 4.80 21.72 -13.28
CA GLU A 67 4.20 22.32 -14.47
C GLU A 67 3.85 21.28 -15.55
N LYS A 68 4.67 20.23 -15.69
CA LYS A 68 4.50 19.20 -16.73
C LYS A 68 3.55 18.06 -16.33
N GLU A 69 3.65 17.58 -15.09
CA GLU A 69 2.97 16.36 -14.62
C GLU A 69 1.88 16.64 -13.57
N GLY A 70 1.85 17.85 -13.00
CA GLY A 70 0.86 18.26 -11.99
C GLY A 70 1.24 17.90 -10.54
N PHE A 71 2.40 17.28 -10.32
CA PHE A 71 2.88 16.90 -9.00
C PHE A 71 4.41 16.89 -8.91
N SER A 72 4.92 16.79 -7.68
CA SER A 72 6.37 16.78 -7.40
C SER A 72 6.96 15.38 -7.58
N ILE A 73 7.59 15.14 -8.73
CA ILE A 73 8.36 13.90 -8.96
C ILE A 73 9.52 13.80 -7.97
N LEU A 74 10.27 14.90 -7.76
CA LEU A 74 11.44 14.88 -6.88
C LEU A 74 11.10 14.55 -5.41
N ALA A 75 9.94 15.01 -4.92
CA ALA A 75 9.49 14.58 -3.60
C ALA A 75 9.07 13.10 -3.60
N SER A 76 8.39 12.65 -4.66
CA SER A 76 7.97 11.24 -4.81
C SER A 76 9.16 10.29 -4.83
N ASP A 77 10.23 10.61 -5.57
CA ASP A 77 11.44 9.78 -5.69
C ASP A 77 12.18 9.61 -4.35
N LYS A 78 12.02 10.57 -3.44
CA LYS A 78 12.62 10.52 -2.10
C LYS A 78 11.75 9.77 -1.09
N ILE A 79 10.48 9.51 -1.41
CA ILE A 79 9.55 8.75 -0.56
C ILE A 79 9.65 7.27 -0.92
N SER A 80 9.72 6.40 0.10
CA SER A 80 9.74 4.96 -0.13
C SER A 80 8.48 4.49 -0.88
N LEU A 81 8.66 3.63 -1.89
CA LEU A 81 7.57 2.96 -2.59
C LEU A 81 6.68 2.15 -1.63
N ASN A 82 7.26 1.64 -0.55
CA ASN A 82 6.58 0.88 0.49
C ASN A 82 6.38 1.72 1.76
N ARG A 83 6.11 3.02 1.66
CA ARG A 83 5.93 3.88 2.85
C ARG A 83 4.70 3.48 3.69
N ALA A 84 4.78 3.69 4.99
CA ALA A 84 3.72 3.46 5.95
C ALA A 84 2.83 4.71 6.03
N LEU A 85 1.55 4.49 6.30
CA LEU A 85 0.53 5.53 6.38
C LEU A 85 -0.11 5.54 7.78
N PRO A 86 -0.61 6.70 8.23
CA PRO A 86 -1.35 6.77 9.46
C PRO A 86 -2.73 6.13 9.27
N ASP A 87 -3.20 5.39 10.26
CA ASP A 87 -4.56 4.86 10.23
C ASP A 87 -5.57 5.97 10.59
N MET A 88 -6.24 6.52 9.58
CA MET A 88 -7.24 7.56 9.74
C MET A 88 -8.68 7.03 9.79
N ARG A 89 -8.87 5.70 9.87
CA ARG A 89 -10.20 5.11 9.94
C ARG A 89 -10.87 5.47 11.27
N PRO A 90 -12.22 5.55 11.33
CA PRO A 90 -12.94 5.73 12.58
C PRO A 90 -12.56 4.64 13.59
N GLN A 91 -12.34 5.03 14.85
CA GLN A 91 -12.08 4.07 15.92
C GLN A 91 -13.35 3.27 16.21
N LYS A 92 -13.18 1.98 16.52
CA LYS A 92 -14.28 1.07 16.88
C LYS A 92 -14.77 1.31 18.30
#